data_AF-A0A528WTI7-F1
#
_entry.id   AF-A0A528WTI7-F1
#
_cell.length_a   1.000
_cell.length_b   1.000
_cell.length_c   1.000
_cell.angle_alpha   90.00
_cell.angle_beta   90.00
_cell.angle_gamma   90.00
#
_symmetry.space_group_name_H-M   'P 1'
#
loop_
_entity.id
_entity.type
_entity.pdbx_description
1 polymer ?
#
loop_
_entity_poly.entity_id
_entity_poly.type
_entity_poly.pdbx_seq_one_letter_code
_entity_poly.pdbx_strand_id
1 'polypeptide(L)'
;MAPLPKGFSLQASPIQAALSEGRTEDAKTLIVAILRSGKADYVVQGLAADMLKPPKRSRGRRPALTRHWFDIGEQFHWLRDDGVKYEDALHRLSEKFGFSETHIRKAVSEFDAAKEAHDRGNRE
;
A
#
# COMPACT_ATOMS: atom_id res chain seq x y z
N MET A 1 -28.97 13.13 12.96
CA MET A 1 -27.62 12.57 12.73
C MET A 1 -27.13 13.08 11.40
N ALA A 2 -25.91 13.63 11.34
CA ALA A 2 -25.29 14.03 10.07
C ALA A 2 -25.08 12.78 9.19
N PRO A 3 -25.24 12.88 7.85
CA PRO A 3 -24.96 11.77 6.96
C PRO A 3 -23.47 11.41 7.04
N LEU A 4 -23.18 10.13 7.23
CA LEU A 4 -21.80 9.62 7.23
C LEU A 4 -21.14 9.88 5.86
N PRO A 5 -19.80 10.08 5.82
CA PRO A 5 -19.09 10.28 4.57
C PRO A 5 -19.32 9.12 3.60
N LYS A 6 -19.39 9.41 2.30
CA LYS A 6 -19.45 8.40 1.23
C LYS A 6 -18.19 7.55 1.29
N GLY A 7 -18.28 6.38 1.92
CA GLY A 7 -17.20 5.39 2.07
C GLY A 7 -17.34 4.63 3.38
N PHE A 8 -18.04 5.22 4.34
CA PHE A 8 -18.06 4.75 5.71
C PHE A 8 -19.38 4.02 6.02
N SER A 9 -19.26 2.76 6.39
CA SER A 9 -20.38 1.92 6.80
C SER A 9 -20.15 1.38 8.21
N LEU A 10 -21.08 1.69 9.12
CA LEU A 10 -21.09 1.10 10.46
C LEU A 10 -21.40 -0.41 10.41
N GLN A 11 -22.12 -0.88 9.39
CA GLN A 11 -22.41 -2.30 9.20
C GLN A 11 -21.19 -3.09 8.68
N ALA A 12 -20.31 -2.43 7.92
CA ALA A 12 -19.12 -3.05 7.32
C ALA A 12 -17.94 -3.13 8.30
N SER A 13 -17.91 -2.32 9.37
CA SER A 13 -16.80 -2.31 10.32
C SER A 13 -16.50 -3.69 10.94
N PRO A 14 -17.49 -4.45 11.44
CA PRO A 14 -17.25 -5.81 11.95
C PRO A 14 -16.78 -6.80 10.88
N ILE A 15 -17.27 -6.63 9.64
CA ILE A 15 -16.88 -7.47 8.49
C ILE A 15 -15.41 -7.21 8.13
N GLN A 16 -15.01 -5.94 8.05
CA GLN A 16 -13.64 -5.53 7.73
C GLN A 16 -12.66 -6.01 8.82
N ALA A 17 -13.02 -5.89 10.09
CA ALA A 17 -12.20 -6.42 11.19
C ALA A 17 -11.97 -7.93 11.06
N ALA A 18 -13.03 -8.71 10.81
CA ALA A 18 -12.91 -10.15 10.60
C ALA A 18 -12.05 -10.51 9.37
N LEU A 19 -12.12 -9.74 8.28
CA LEU A 19 -11.27 -9.93 7.10
C LEU A 19 -9.79 -9.63 7.39
N SER A 20 -9.49 -8.54 8.11
CA SER A 20 -8.12 -8.18 8.49
C SER A 20 -7.47 -9.21 9.42
N GLU A 21 -8.25 -9.83 10.29
CA GLU A 21 -7.82 -10.90 11.19
C GLU A 21 -7.72 -12.29 10.50
N GLY A 22 -8.08 -12.38 9.21
CA GLY A 22 -8.07 -13.65 8.47
C GLY A 22 -9.24 -14.58 8.79
N ARG A 23 -10.23 -14.14 9.59
CA ARG A 23 -11.45 -14.89 9.94
C ARG A 23 -12.49 -14.80 8.82
N THR A 24 -12.17 -15.42 7.68
CA THR A 24 -12.96 -15.31 6.45
C THR A 24 -14.36 -15.93 6.55
N GLU A 25 -14.54 -17.02 7.29
CA GLU A 25 -15.85 -17.65 7.49
C GLU A 25 -16.78 -16.81 8.37
N ASP A 26 -16.24 -16.13 9.38
CA ASP A 26 -17.02 -15.20 10.21
C ASP A 26 -17.46 -13.99 9.39
N ALA A 27 -16.57 -13.44 8.57
CA ALA A 27 -16.89 -12.35 7.66
C ALA A 27 -18.02 -12.73 6.69
N LYS A 28 -17.98 -13.95 6.11
CA LYS A 28 -19.08 -14.46 5.25
C LYS A 28 -20.39 -14.53 6.00
N THR A 29 -20.38 -15.07 7.22
CA THR A 29 -21.58 -15.21 8.04
C THR A 29 -22.23 -13.85 8.31
N LEU A 30 -21.42 -12.86 8.68
CA LEU A 30 -21.88 -11.48 8.93
C LEU A 30 -22.44 -10.83 7.67
N ILE A 31 -21.76 -10.97 6.53
CA ILE A 31 -22.24 -10.46 5.24
C ILE A 31 -23.58 -11.08 4.86
N VAL A 32 -23.71 -12.41 4.96
CA VAL A 32 -24.96 -13.10 4.62
C VAL A 32 -26.11 -12.67 5.54
N ALA A 33 -25.84 -12.49 6.84
CA ALA A 33 -26.84 -12.00 7.79
C ALA A 33 -27.34 -10.59 7.42
N ILE A 34 -26.42 -9.68 7.07
CA ILE A 34 -26.76 -8.31 6.68
C ILE A 34 -27.50 -8.30 5.32
N LEU A 35 -27.05 -9.08 4.34
CA LEU A 35 -27.73 -9.19 3.04
C LEU A 35 -29.15 -9.75 3.17
N ARG A 36 -29.36 -10.79 3.99
CA ARG A 36 -30.69 -11.37 4.24
C ARG A 36 -31.65 -10.41 4.95
N SER A 37 -31.13 -9.41 5.67
CA SER A 37 -31.96 -8.38 6.30
C SER A 37 -32.62 -7.42 5.30
N GLY A 38 -32.15 -7.39 4.05
CA GLY A 38 -32.60 -6.45 3.01
C GLY A 38 -32.15 -4.99 3.22
N LYS A 39 -31.35 -4.72 4.26
CA LYS A 39 -30.89 -3.38 4.65
C LYS A 39 -29.38 -3.20 4.49
N ALA A 40 -28.74 -4.03 3.66
CA ALA A 40 -27.32 -3.94 3.39
C ALA A 40 -26.99 -2.64 2.67
N ASP A 41 -26.07 -1.87 3.23
CA ASP A 41 -25.54 -0.71 2.54
C ASP A 41 -24.62 -1.08 1.37
N TYR A 42 -24.29 -0.06 0.55
CA TYR A 42 -23.51 -0.26 -0.66
C TYR A 42 -22.08 -0.78 -0.38
N VAL A 43 -21.53 -0.50 0.81
CA VAL A 43 -20.18 -0.95 1.20
C VAL A 43 -20.22 -2.45 1.47
N VAL A 44 -21.20 -2.92 2.25
CA VAL A 44 -21.41 -4.35 2.51
C VAL A 44 -21.71 -5.11 1.22
N GLN A 45 -22.50 -4.53 0.31
CA GLN A 45 -22.75 -5.12 -1.01
C GLN A 45 -21.48 -5.23 -1.86
N GLY A 46 -20.62 -4.20 -1.83
CA GLY A 46 -19.31 -4.22 -2.49
C GLY A 46 -18.39 -5.31 -1.93
N LEU A 47 -18.28 -5.40 -0.60
CA LEU A 47 -17.51 -6.45 0.07
C LEU A 47 -18.02 -7.86 -0.30
N ALA A 48 -19.33 -8.04 -0.34
CA ALA A 48 -19.92 -9.31 -0.77
C ALA A 48 -19.57 -9.65 -2.23
N ALA A 49 -19.62 -8.67 -3.13
CA ALA A 49 -19.26 -8.85 -4.54
C ALA A 49 -17.78 -9.23 -4.70
N ASP A 50 -16.88 -8.57 -3.98
CA ASP A 50 -15.44 -8.87 -3.98
C ASP A 50 -15.14 -10.27 -3.42
N MET A 51 -15.92 -10.74 -2.44
CA MET A 51 -15.78 -12.10 -1.91
C MET A 51 -16.29 -13.18 -2.87
N LEU A 52 -17.40 -12.93 -3.57
CA LEU A 52 -17.97 -13.87 -4.54
C LEU A 52 -17.13 -13.94 -5.82
N LYS A 53 -16.64 -12.78 -6.26
CA LYS A 53 -15.81 -12.66 -7.45
C LYS A 53 -14.66 -11.71 -7.15
N PRO A 54 -13.53 -12.24 -6.65
CA PRO A 54 -12.36 -11.44 -6.38
C PRO A 54 -11.98 -10.63 -7.61
N PRO A 55 -11.63 -9.35 -7.46
CA PRO A 55 -11.19 -8.53 -8.57
C PRO A 55 -10.05 -9.26 -9.29
N LYS A 56 -10.09 -9.24 -10.63
CA LYS A 56 -9.08 -9.90 -11.46
C LYS A 56 -7.72 -9.36 -11.06
N ARG A 57 -6.95 -10.15 -10.29
CA ARG A 57 -5.58 -9.79 -9.92
C ARG A 57 -4.84 -9.42 -11.21
N SER A 58 -4.21 -8.25 -11.25
CA SER A 58 -3.40 -7.84 -12.39
C SER A 58 -2.40 -8.97 -12.67
N ARG A 59 -2.61 -9.69 -13.78
CA ARG A 59 -1.69 -10.76 -14.18
C ARG A 59 -0.41 -10.10 -14.65
N GLY A 60 0.62 -10.19 -13.83
CA GLY A 60 1.96 -9.71 -14.13
C GLY A 60 2.90 -9.98 -12.96
N ARG A 61 4.11 -10.47 -13.24
CA ARG A 61 5.19 -10.43 -12.27
C ARG A 61 5.42 -8.96 -11.94
N ARG A 62 5.23 -8.56 -10.68
CA ARG A 62 5.67 -7.22 -10.24
C ARG A 62 7.15 -7.09 -10.62
N PRO A 63 7.57 -5.99 -11.28
CA PRO A 63 8.97 -5.83 -11.63
C PRO A 63 9.80 -6.00 -10.36
N ALA A 64 10.90 -6.75 -10.46
CA ALA A 64 11.81 -6.89 -9.35
C ALA A 64 12.34 -5.51 -8.98
N LEU A 65 12.49 -5.25 -7.68
CA LEU A 65 13.09 -4.01 -7.20
C LEU A 65 14.48 -3.85 -7.79
N THR A 66 14.86 -2.59 -7.98
CA THR A 66 16.16 -2.19 -8.45
C THR A 66 17.23 -2.73 -7.51
N ARG A 67 18.33 -3.25 -8.07
CA ARG A 67 19.41 -3.82 -7.25
C ARG A 67 20.00 -2.74 -6.34
N HIS A 68 20.21 -3.07 -5.06
CA HIS A 68 20.68 -2.16 -4.02
C HIS A 68 19.76 -0.95 -3.74
N TRP A 69 18.46 -1.03 -4.06
CA TRP A 69 17.52 0.07 -3.83
C TRP A 69 17.55 0.59 -2.37
N PHE A 70 17.65 -0.32 -1.41
CA PHE A 70 17.68 0.02 0.02
C PHE A 70 18.95 0.81 0.38
N ASP A 71 20.12 0.24 0.09
CA ASP A 71 21.42 0.85 0.41
C ASP A 71 21.62 2.21 -0.28
N ILE A 72 21.18 2.31 -1.54
CA ILE A 72 21.26 3.53 -2.34
C ILE A 72 20.34 4.61 -1.75
N GLY A 73 19.09 4.25 -1.43
CA GLY A 73 18.11 5.18 -0.89
C GLY A 73 18.54 5.71 0.48
N GLU A 74 18.99 4.85 1.38
CA GLU A 74 19.49 5.25 2.70
C GLU A 74 20.67 6.22 2.60
N GLN A 75 21.69 5.88 1.81
CA GLN A 75 22.87 6.73 1.64
C GLN A 75 22.55 8.04 0.92
N PHE A 76 21.58 8.02 -0.01
CA PHE A 76 21.11 9.24 -0.65
C PHE A 76 20.52 10.21 0.39
N HIS A 77 19.65 9.73 1.28
CA HIS A 77 19.08 10.57 2.32
C HIS A 77 20.14 11.08 3.31
N TRP A 78 21.13 10.27 3.69
CA TRP A 78 22.27 10.76 4.49
C TRP A 78 23.05 11.89 3.81
N LEU A 79 23.35 11.75 2.51
CA LEU A 79 24.02 12.81 1.76
C LEU A 79 23.17 14.10 1.69
N ARG A 80 21.85 13.96 1.56
CA ARG A 80 20.93 15.09 1.56
C ARG A 80 20.85 15.77 2.92
N ASP A 81 20.86 15.00 4.00
CA ASP A 81 20.87 15.49 5.39
C ASP A 81 22.21 16.20 5.71
N ASP A 82 23.32 15.73 5.15
CA ASP A 82 24.64 16.38 5.19
C ASP A 82 24.73 17.64 4.31
N GLY A 83 23.66 18.01 3.63
CA GLY A 83 23.57 19.23 2.81
C GLY A 83 24.16 19.11 1.40
N VAL A 84 24.51 17.90 0.94
CA VAL A 84 24.96 17.67 -0.44
C VAL A 84 23.79 17.91 -1.40
N LYS A 85 24.04 18.66 -2.49
CA LYS A 85 23.01 18.94 -3.50
C LYS A 85 22.56 17.66 -4.20
N TYR A 86 21.34 17.68 -4.71
CA TYR A 86 20.70 16.53 -5.35
C TYR A 86 21.55 15.90 -6.46
N GLU A 87 21.99 16.69 -7.44
CA GLU A 87 22.80 16.21 -8.56
C GLU A 87 24.15 15.66 -8.10
N ASP A 88 24.80 16.33 -7.14
CA ASP A 88 26.08 15.87 -6.58
C ASP A 88 25.93 14.54 -5.82
N ALA A 89 24.81 14.36 -5.10
CA ALA A 89 24.51 13.12 -4.40
C ALA A 89 24.27 11.97 -5.39
N LEU A 90 23.53 12.21 -6.48
CA LEU A 90 23.34 11.22 -7.54
C LEU A 90 24.67 10.82 -8.18
N HIS A 91 25.52 11.80 -8.49
CA HIS A 91 26.82 11.54 -9.10
C HIS A 91 27.72 10.70 -8.19
N ARG A 92 27.83 11.08 -6.90
CA ARG A 92 28.63 10.32 -5.90
C ARG A 92 28.13 8.89 -5.72
N LEU A 93 26.82 8.67 -5.72
CA LEU A 93 26.24 7.33 -5.61
C LEU A 93 26.43 6.51 -6.89
N SER A 94 26.32 7.17 -8.06
CA SER A 94 26.61 6.56 -9.36
C SER A 94 28.04 6.01 -9.39
N GLU A 95 29.03 6.81 -8.97
CA GLU A 95 30.43 6.37 -8.88
C GLU A 95 30.64 5.27 -7.84
N LYS A 96 30.05 5.42 -6.64
CA LYS A 96 30.22 4.47 -5.53
C LYS A 96 29.65 3.08 -5.83
N PHE A 97 28.46 3.02 -6.43
CA PHE A 97 27.76 1.76 -6.69
C PHE A 97 28.01 1.22 -8.11
N GLY A 98 28.63 2.01 -8.99
CA GLY A 98 28.93 1.61 -10.37
C GLY A 98 27.70 1.46 -11.25
N PHE A 99 26.60 2.15 -10.92
CA PHE A 99 25.36 2.16 -11.72
C PHE A 99 25.14 3.51 -12.38
N SER A 100 24.33 3.56 -13.43
CA SER A 100 23.96 4.83 -14.05
C SER A 100 23.11 5.69 -13.12
N GLU A 101 23.15 7.01 -13.27
CA GLU A 101 22.29 7.92 -12.49
C GLU A 101 20.80 7.58 -12.61
N THR A 102 20.34 7.10 -13.78
CA THR A 102 18.96 6.66 -13.97
C THR A 102 18.61 5.47 -13.06
N HIS A 103 19.55 4.54 -12.83
CA HIS A 103 19.38 3.45 -11.87
C HIS A 103 19.34 3.98 -10.44
N ILE A 104 20.22 4.91 -10.09
CA ILE A 104 20.23 5.56 -8.77
C ILE A 104 18.89 6.25 -8.50
N ARG A 105 18.38 7.04 -9.44
CA ARG A 105 17.07 7.72 -9.32
C ARG A 105 15.92 6.73 -9.11
N LYS A 106 15.93 5.60 -9.83
CA LYS A 106 14.91 4.55 -9.64
C LYS A 106 15.01 3.90 -8.27
N ALA A 107 16.22 3.57 -7.82
CA ALA A 107 16.48 3.02 -6.50
C ALA A 107 15.99 3.96 -5.38
N VAL A 108 16.29 5.26 -5.48
CA VAL A 108 15.79 6.27 -4.53
C VAL A 108 14.27 6.35 -4.55
N SER A 109 13.65 6.39 -5.73
CA SER A 109 12.19 6.42 -5.85
C SER A 109 11.51 5.18 -5.26
N GLU A 110 12.10 3.99 -5.43
CA GLU A 110 11.61 2.75 -4.82
C GLU A 110 11.74 2.78 -3.30
N PHE A 111 12.85 3.33 -2.78
CA PHE A 111 13.05 3.53 -1.35
C PHE A 111 12.00 4.46 -0.75
N ASP A 112 11.76 5.61 -1.39
CA ASP A 112 10.78 6.59 -0.91
C ASP A 112 9.37 6.00 -0.90
N ALA A 113 9.00 5.23 -1.92
CA ALA A 113 7.71 4.55 -1.97
C ALA A 113 7.57 3.49 -0.87
N ALA A 114 8.65 2.73 -0.57
CA ALA A 114 8.66 1.76 0.51
C ALA A 114 8.55 2.43 1.89
N LYS A 115 9.28 3.53 2.10
CA LYS A 115 9.24 4.32 3.33
C LYS A 115 7.87 4.93 3.56
N GLU A 116 7.26 5.51 2.53
CA GLU A 116 5.91 6.08 2.62
C GLU A 116 4.85 5.00 2.90
N ALA A 117 4.96 3.82 2.29
CA ALA A 117 4.06 2.70 2.57
C ALA A 117 4.17 2.23 4.03
N HIS A 118 5.38 2.17 4.58
CA HIS A 118 5.63 1.83 5.98
C HIS A 118 5.07 2.90 6.93
N ASP A 119 5.33 4.18 6.65
CA ASP A 119 4.89 5.29 7.51
C ASP A 119 3.37 5.44 7.52
N ARG A 120 2.69 5.13 6.41
CA ARG A 120 1.21 5.02 6.39
C ARG A 120 0.72 3.88 7.25
N GLY A 121 1.33 2.70 7.13
CA GLY A 121 0.93 1.52 7.93
C GLY A 121 1.12 1.70 9.44
N ASN A 122 2.06 2.53 9.88
CA ASN A 122 2.26 2.83 11.31
C ASN A 122 1.36 3.95 11.85
N ARG A 123 0.66 4.70 10.98
CA ARG A 123 -0.26 5.78 11.39
C ARG A 123 -1.71 5.31 11.51
N GLU A 124 -2.03 4.13 11.01
CA GLU A 124 -3.34 3.47 11.09
C GLU A 124 -3.39 2.48 12.27
#